data_AF-A0A8T7B300-F1
#
_entry.id   AF-A0A8T7B300-F1
#
_cell.length_a   1.000
_cell.length_b   1.000
_cell.length_c   1.000
_cell.angle_alpha   90.00
_cell.angle_beta   90.00
_cell.angle_gamma   90.00
#
_symmetry.space_group_name_H-M   'P 1'
#
loop_
_entity.id
_entity.type
_entity.pdbx_description
1 polymer ?
#
loop_
_entity_poly.entity_id
_entity_poly.type
_entity_poly.pdbx_seq_one_letter_code
_entity_poly.pdbx_strand_id
1 'polypeptide(L)'
;GLDANGAVAWDEMQLNVVRDAAFDVVYPNGGETWASGTTETVQWTMTNTDVAPINTSLVDILISTDGGASYDLLVANVPNDGAHDVVVPAASTTDAIIKVRAADNVYFEISADTFTITAPDGDLDGIIDTEDNCPAIANADQLDSDTDNVGDVCDNCTVVANASQCDTNGDGFGNACDADLDNNNIVNSFDLSLLRDAFGSSGVNDADLNCNGIVNSFDLTEMRNAFGTNPGPSAFAP
;
A
#
# COMPACT_ATOMS: atom_id res chain seq x y z
N GLY A 1 24.19 -60.97 43.13
CA GLY A 1 24.32 -61.33 41.72
C GLY A 1 23.22 -60.63 40.97
N LEU A 2 23.57 -59.82 39.99
CA LEU A 2 22.62 -59.11 39.12
C LEU A 2 22.14 -60.08 38.04
N ASP A 3 20.83 -60.19 37.81
CA ASP A 3 20.25 -60.92 36.69
C ASP A 3 20.04 -59.99 35.49
N ALA A 4 20.81 -60.24 34.45
CA ALA A 4 20.76 -59.51 33.19
C ALA A 4 19.57 -59.99 32.35
N ASN A 5 18.46 -59.24 32.35
CA ASN A 5 17.33 -59.43 31.42
C ASN A 5 16.79 -58.08 30.90
N GLY A 6 17.67 -57.19 30.47
CA GLY A 6 17.28 -56.01 29.70
C GLY A 6 16.83 -56.42 28.30
N ALA A 7 15.52 -56.57 28.09
CA ALA A 7 14.94 -56.72 26.76
C ALA A 7 14.92 -55.34 26.09
N VAL A 8 15.53 -55.22 24.92
CA VAL A 8 15.38 -54.05 24.04
C VAL A 8 14.22 -54.32 23.08
N ALA A 9 13.23 -53.42 23.08
CA ALA A 9 12.13 -53.42 22.12
C ALA A 9 12.48 -52.49 20.96
N TRP A 10 12.29 -52.96 19.73
CA TRP A 10 12.46 -52.17 18.50
C TRP A 10 11.11 -52.10 17.79
N ASP A 11 10.84 -50.98 17.12
CA ASP A 11 9.73 -50.79 16.21
C ASP A 11 10.29 -50.47 14.82
N GLU A 12 9.70 -51.04 13.77
CA GLU A 12 10.20 -50.92 12.40
C GLU A 12 9.42 -49.82 11.67
N MET A 13 10.01 -48.63 11.57
CA MET A 13 9.46 -47.56 10.74
C MET A 13 9.90 -47.77 9.28
N GLN A 14 9.00 -48.24 8.43
CA GLN A 14 9.25 -48.28 6.99
C GLN A 14 8.96 -46.92 6.37
N LEU A 15 10.02 -46.19 6.01
CA LEU A 15 9.95 -44.97 5.20
C LEU A 15 10.02 -45.34 3.72
N ASN A 16 8.90 -45.30 3.02
CA ASN A 16 8.88 -45.44 1.56
C ASN A 16 9.32 -44.13 0.92
N VAL A 17 10.58 -44.08 0.46
CA VAL A 17 11.11 -42.97 -0.32
C VAL A 17 10.82 -43.22 -1.79
N VAL A 18 9.90 -42.46 -2.37
CA VAL A 18 9.64 -42.45 -3.81
C VAL A 18 10.61 -41.45 -4.44
N ARG A 19 11.40 -41.90 -5.43
CA ARG A 19 12.24 -41.02 -6.24
C ARG A 19 11.54 -40.78 -7.58
N ASP A 20 10.81 -39.69 -7.67
CA ASP A 20 10.28 -39.16 -8.93
C ASP A 20 10.94 -37.81 -9.23
N ALA A 21 10.77 -37.28 -10.44
CA ALA A 21 11.29 -35.97 -10.76
C ALA A 21 10.57 -34.89 -9.93
N ALA A 22 11.34 -33.92 -9.43
CA ALA A 22 10.81 -32.89 -8.55
C ALA A 22 9.86 -31.95 -9.34
N PHE A 23 8.91 -31.37 -8.62
CA PHE A 23 8.14 -30.22 -9.08
C PHE A 23 9.05 -28.98 -8.95
N ASP A 24 9.06 -28.12 -9.96
CA ASP A 24 9.96 -26.98 -10.10
C ASP A 24 9.16 -25.68 -10.21
N VAL A 25 9.58 -24.61 -9.52
CA VAL A 25 9.05 -23.27 -9.81
C VAL A 25 9.59 -22.82 -11.16
N VAL A 26 8.70 -22.49 -12.10
CA VAL A 26 9.04 -22.09 -13.47
C VAL A 26 8.94 -20.58 -13.65
N TYR A 27 8.06 -19.92 -12.89
CA TYR A 27 7.91 -18.48 -12.90
C TYR A 27 7.30 -17.97 -11.57
N PRO A 28 7.81 -16.89 -10.97
CA PRO A 28 9.06 -16.22 -11.32
C PRO A 28 10.24 -17.13 -10.94
N ASN A 29 11.33 -17.07 -11.71
CA ASN A 29 12.46 -17.99 -11.52
C ASN A 29 13.83 -17.29 -11.54
N GLY A 30 13.87 -15.97 -11.51
CA GLY A 30 15.07 -15.17 -11.39
C GLY A 30 15.06 -13.95 -12.30
N GLY A 31 15.32 -12.77 -11.72
CA GLY A 31 15.54 -11.51 -12.44
C GLY A 31 14.27 -10.83 -12.98
N GLU A 32 13.09 -11.39 -12.75
CA GLU A 32 11.83 -10.70 -13.05
C GLU A 32 11.62 -9.47 -12.15
N THR A 33 10.73 -8.59 -12.57
CA THR A 33 10.28 -7.44 -11.79
C THR A 33 8.78 -7.46 -11.69
N TRP A 34 8.25 -7.49 -10.47
CA TRP A 34 6.84 -7.37 -10.16
C TRP A 34 6.56 -6.04 -9.49
N ALA A 35 5.44 -5.42 -9.83
CA ALA A 35 4.99 -4.24 -9.11
C ALA A 35 4.20 -4.67 -7.87
N SER A 36 4.46 -4.04 -6.72
CA SER A 36 3.69 -4.36 -5.52
C SER A 36 2.19 -4.07 -5.71
N GLY A 37 1.34 -4.88 -5.09
CA GLY A 37 -0.12 -4.75 -5.21
C GLY A 37 -0.74 -5.27 -6.51
N THR A 38 0.06 -5.58 -7.55
CA THR A 38 -0.47 -6.18 -8.78
C THR A 38 -0.83 -7.65 -8.56
N THR A 39 -1.64 -8.19 -9.48
CA THR A 39 -1.89 -9.63 -9.56
C THR A 39 -0.93 -10.23 -10.57
N GLU A 40 -0.13 -11.19 -10.12
CA GLU A 40 0.87 -11.88 -10.93
C GLU A 40 0.63 -13.38 -10.88
N THR A 41 0.96 -14.10 -11.95
CA THR A 41 0.80 -15.56 -12.01
C THR A 41 2.08 -16.23 -11.50
N VAL A 42 1.97 -17.16 -10.56
CA VAL A 42 3.03 -18.12 -10.21
C VAL A 42 2.83 -19.40 -11.01
N GLN A 43 3.88 -19.97 -11.58
CA GLN A 43 3.85 -21.20 -12.37
C GLN A 43 4.85 -22.22 -11.85
N TRP A 44 4.45 -23.50 -11.83
CA TRP A 44 5.30 -24.61 -11.43
C TRP A 44 5.03 -25.86 -12.28
N THR A 45 5.99 -26.77 -12.34
CA THR A 45 5.80 -28.09 -12.97
C THR A 45 5.06 -29.01 -12.00
N MET A 46 4.14 -29.84 -12.47
CA MET A 46 3.48 -30.83 -11.60
C MET A 46 4.31 -32.13 -11.48
N THR A 47 5.05 -32.50 -12.52
CA THR A 47 5.97 -33.66 -12.59
C THR A 47 5.47 -34.93 -11.86
N ASN A 48 4.23 -35.36 -12.13
CA ASN A 48 3.59 -36.53 -11.51
C ASN A 48 3.39 -36.44 -9.98
N THR A 49 3.65 -35.31 -9.35
CA THR A 49 3.41 -35.12 -7.91
C THR A 49 1.94 -35.15 -7.55
N ASP A 50 1.08 -34.83 -8.51
CA ASP A 50 -0.38 -34.89 -8.44
C ASP A 50 -0.95 -36.32 -8.63
N VAL A 51 -0.11 -37.29 -9.02
CA VAL A 51 -0.53 -38.69 -9.22
C VAL A 51 0.07 -39.63 -8.18
N ALA A 52 -0.52 -40.82 -8.05
CA ALA A 52 -0.02 -41.85 -7.15
C ALA A 52 1.42 -42.26 -7.53
N PRO A 53 2.32 -42.46 -6.55
CA PRO A 53 2.05 -42.59 -5.11
C PRO A 53 2.10 -41.28 -4.29
N ILE A 54 2.46 -40.13 -4.90
CA ILE A 54 2.67 -38.86 -4.17
C ILE A 54 1.33 -38.20 -3.84
N ASN A 55 0.42 -38.11 -4.82
CA ASN A 55 -0.96 -37.62 -4.68
C ASN A 55 -1.09 -36.25 -3.99
N THR A 56 -0.17 -35.31 -4.21
CA THR A 56 -0.37 -33.93 -3.73
C THR A 56 -1.40 -33.24 -4.59
N SER A 57 -2.55 -33.01 -3.97
CA SER A 57 -3.68 -32.37 -4.62
C SER A 57 -3.68 -30.85 -4.46
N LEU A 58 -3.00 -30.36 -3.41
CA LEU A 58 -3.02 -28.96 -3.00
C LEU A 58 -1.63 -28.43 -2.68
N VAL A 59 -1.39 -27.16 -3.02
CA VAL A 59 -0.17 -26.44 -2.68
C VAL A 59 -0.48 -25.14 -1.94
N ASP A 60 0.47 -24.68 -1.14
CA ASP A 60 0.53 -23.31 -0.65
C ASP A 60 1.60 -22.56 -1.44
N ILE A 61 1.33 -21.29 -1.72
CA ILE A 61 2.28 -20.36 -2.34
C ILE A 61 2.69 -19.34 -1.29
N LEU A 62 3.99 -19.23 -1.09
CA LEU A 62 4.61 -18.31 -0.14
C LEU A 62 5.62 -17.43 -0.87
N ILE A 63 5.92 -16.30 -0.25
CA ILE A 63 6.92 -15.37 -0.73
C ILE A 63 7.89 -15.00 0.39
N SER A 64 9.15 -14.92 0.04
CA SER A 64 10.19 -14.29 0.84
C SER A 64 10.46 -12.91 0.24
N THR A 65 10.67 -11.91 1.09
CA THR A 65 11.22 -10.60 0.68
C THR A 65 12.62 -10.33 1.24
N ASP A 66 13.22 -11.32 1.91
CA ASP A 66 14.47 -11.21 2.67
C ASP A 66 15.54 -12.23 2.23
N GLY A 67 15.55 -12.62 0.96
CA GLY A 67 16.51 -13.58 0.41
C GLY A 67 16.33 -15.01 0.91
N GLY A 68 15.14 -15.35 1.41
CA GLY A 68 14.75 -16.69 1.84
C GLY A 68 14.96 -16.96 3.33
N ALA A 69 15.19 -15.94 4.14
CA ALA A 69 15.33 -16.09 5.59
C ALA A 69 13.96 -16.33 6.27
N SER A 70 12.89 -15.72 5.75
CA SER A 70 11.51 -15.94 6.18
C SER A 70 10.56 -16.01 4.97
N TYR A 71 9.37 -16.58 5.19
CA TYR A 71 8.38 -16.77 4.14
C TYR A 71 6.99 -16.45 4.67
N ASP A 72 6.32 -15.50 4.01
CA ASP A 72 4.94 -15.15 4.24
C ASP A 72 4.02 -15.92 3.29
N LEU A 73 2.86 -16.31 3.78
CA LEU A 73 1.87 -17.03 2.99
C LEU A 73 1.11 -16.05 2.08
N LEU A 74 1.15 -16.27 0.77
CA LEU A 74 0.32 -15.53 -0.19
C LEU A 74 -1.06 -16.17 -0.33
N VAL A 75 -1.09 -17.49 -0.55
CA VAL A 75 -2.33 -18.26 -0.68
C VAL A 75 -2.10 -19.69 -0.24
N ALA A 76 -3.09 -20.29 0.42
CA ALA A 76 -3.04 -21.67 0.90
C ALA A 76 -4.04 -22.56 0.18
N ASN A 77 -3.72 -23.85 0.11
CA ASN A 77 -4.61 -24.91 -0.36
C ASN A 77 -5.20 -24.67 -1.75
N VAL A 78 -4.38 -24.21 -2.70
CA VAL A 78 -4.78 -24.08 -4.11
C VAL A 78 -4.55 -25.40 -4.84
N PRO A 79 -5.32 -25.72 -5.90
CA PRO A 79 -5.07 -26.92 -6.70
C PRO A 79 -3.63 -27.02 -7.18
N ASN A 80 -3.04 -28.22 -7.13
CA ASN A 80 -1.75 -28.50 -7.75
C ASN A 80 -1.92 -28.70 -9.27
N ASP A 81 -2.27 -27.64 -10.00
CA ASP A 81 -2.56 -27.66 -11.45
C ASP A 81 -1.54 -26.88 -12.31
N GLY A 82 -0.45 -26.41 -11.68
CA GLY A 82 0.73 -25.84 -12.32
C GLY A 82 0.74 -24.33 -12.45
N ALA A 83 -0.34 -23.63 -12.07
CA ALA A 83 -0.33 -22.18 -12.02
C ALA A 83 -1.39 -21.61 -11.05
N HIS A 84 -1.10 -20.46 -10.45
CA HIS A 84 -2.09 -19.70 -9.68
C HIS A 84 -1.75 -18.22 -9.66
N ASP A 85 -2.77 -17.38 -9.70
CA ASP A 85 -2.62 -15.93 -9.58
C ASP A 85 -2.53 -15.52 -8.11
N VAL A 86 -1.57 -14.65 -7.79
CA VAL A 86 -1.35 -14.13 -6.43
C VAL A 86 -1.29 -12.61 -6.47
N VAL A 87 -1.69 -11.98 -5.36
CA VAL A 87 -1.48 -10.54 -5.17
C VAL A 87 -0.09 -10.33 -4.60
N VAL A 88 0.72 -9.51 -5.27
CA VAL A 88 2.08 -9.16 -4.83
C VAL A 88 1.97 -8.32 -3.56
N PRO A 89 2.72 -8.64 -2.49
CA PRO A 89 2.63 -7.89 -1.24
C PRO A 89 3.09 -6.44 -1.44
N ALA A 90 2.55 -5.52 -0.63
CA ALA A 90 2.98 -4.13 -0.56
C ALA A 90 4.37 -4.03 0.10
N ALA A 91 5.42 -4.37 -0.67
CA ALA A 91 6.81 -4.40 -0.26
C ALA A 91 7.71 -3.94 -1.41
N SER A 92 8.98 -3.65 -1.12
CA SER A 92 10.01 -3.37 -2.13
C SER A 92 11.29 -4.12 -1.76
N THR A 93 11.82 -4.92 -2.68
CA THR A 93 13.01 -5.75 -2.45
C THR A 93 13.59 -6.25 -3.77
N THR A 94 14.89 -6.50 -3.82
CA THR A 94 15.56 -7.23 -4.92
C THR A 94 15.77 -8.71 -4.62
N ASP A 95 15.41 -9.13 -3.40
CA ASP A 95 15.72 -10.45 -2.86
C ASP A 95 14.44 -11.29 -2.70
N ALA A 96 13.46 -11.06 -3.57
CA ALA A 96 12.20 -11.80 -3.51
C ALA A 96 12.40 -13.24 -4.02
N ILE A 97 11.75 -14.20 -3.36
CA ILE A 97 11.78 -15.63 -3.73
C ILE A 97 10.38 -16.20 -3.55
N ILE A 98 9.85 -16.88 -4.57
CA ILE A 98 8.61 -17.66 -4.44
C ILE A 98 8.95 -19.05 -3.90
N LYS A 99 8.09 -19.56 -3.02
CA LYS A 99 8.11 -20.95 -2.57
C LYS A 99 6.74 -21.57 -2.82
N VAL A 100 6.74 -22.69 -3.53
CA VAL A 100 5.56 -23.55 -3.65
C VAL A 100 5.79 -24.76 -2.76
N ARG A 101 4.91 -25.01 -1.79
CA ARG A 101 4.99 -26.18 -0.91
C ARG A 101 3.74 -27.03 -1.03
N ALA A 102 3.89 -28.34 -0.92
CA ALA A 102 2.72 -29.21 -0.79
C ALA A 102 1.98 -28.87 0.51
N ALA A 103 0.66 -28.74 0.43
CA ALA A 103 -0.19 -28.49 1.61
C ALA A 103 -0.48 -29.80 2.38
N ASP A 104 -0.43 -30.93 1.68
CA ASP A 104 -0.77 -32.27 2.16
C ASP A 104 0.46 -33.21 2.28
N ASN A 105 1.66 -32.72 1.97
CA ASN A 105 2.92 -33.48 1.98
C ASN A 105 4.12 -32.63 2.50
N VAL A 106 5.32 -33.23 2.55
CA VAL A 106 6.49 -32.66 3.25
C VAL A 106 7.57 -32.05 2.34
N TYR A 107 7.24 -31.71 1.10
CA TYR A 107 8.19 -31.15 0.14
C TYR A 107 7.81 -29.73 -0.29
N PHE A 108 8.82 -28.96 -0.69
CA PHE A 108 8.69 -27.60 -1.21
C PHE A 108 9.76 -27.37 -2.29
N GLU A 109 9.54 -26.37 -3.14
CA GLU A 109 10.51 -25.86 -4.10
C GLU A 109 10.46 -24.33 -4.10
N ILE A 110 11.57 -23.71 -4.48
CA ILE A 110 11.71 -22.25 -4.54
C ILE A 110 12.11 -21.79 -5.95
N SER A 111 11.90 -20.52 -6.25
CA SER A 111 12.51 -19.88 -7.42
C SER A 111 14.02 -20.11 -7.44
N ALA A 112 14.59 -20.38 -8.61
CA ALA A 112 16.00 -20.71 -8.80
C ALA A 112 16.94 -19.54 -8.49
N ASP A 113 16.48 -18.31 -8.65
CA ASP A 113 17.18 -17.08 -8.27
C ASP A 113 16.18 -16.03 -7.74
N THR A 114 16.69 -14.94 -7.19
CA THR A 114 15.84 -13.85 -6.69
C THR A 114 15.24 -13.02 -7.82
N PHE A 115 14.09 -12.41 -7.55
CA PHE A 115 13.45 -11.42 -8.42
C PHE A 115 13.16 -10.14 -7.64
N THR A 116 12.78 -9.08 -8.34
CA THR A 116 12.53 -7.76 -7.74
C THR A 116 11.04 -7.51 -7.55
N ILE A 117 10.65 -6.96 -6.41
CA ILE A 117 9.36 -6.29 -6.21
C ILE A 117 9.63 -4.79 -6.12
N THR A 118 8.99 -3.98 -6.98
CA THR A 118 9.06 -2.51 -6.90
C THR A 118 8.03 -1.97 -5.92
N ALA A 119 8.37 -0.86 -5.29
CA ALA A 119 7.47 -0.13 -4.40
C ALA A 119 6.13 0.22 -5.09
N PRO A 120 5.06 0.47 -4.31
CA PRO A 120 3.78 0.91 -4.85
C PRO A 120 3.90 2.22 -5.63
N ASP A 121 3.19 2.28 -6.74
CA ASP A 121 2.93 3.47 -7.57
C ASP A 121 1.45 3.36 -7.97
N GLY A 122 0.61 4.09 -7.24
CA GLY A 122 -0.84 3.93 -7.22
C GLY A 122 -1.53 4.46 -8.46
N ASP A 123 -0.98 5.51 -9.06
CA ASP A 123 -1.54 6.17 -10.24
C ASP A 123 -0.74 5.96 -11.53
N LEU A 124 0.40 5.25 -11.43
CA LEU A 124 1.24 4.80 -12.54
C LEU A 124 1.88 5.94 -13.33
N ASP A 125 2.24 7.02 -12.64
CA ASP A 125 2.93 8.16 -13.25
C ASP A 125 4.46 8.00 -13.27
N GLY A 126 4.98 6.97 -12.59
CA GLY A 126 6.39 6.63 -12.51
C GLY A 126 7.10 7.16 -11.26
N ILE A 127 6.39 7.82 -10.35
CA ILE A 127 6.85 8.20 -9.01
C ILE A 127 6.21 7.25 -8.00
N ILE A 128 7.00 6.76 -7.04
CA ILE A 128 6.48 5.83 -6.03
C ILE A 128 5.64 6.60 -5.01
N ASP A 129 4.59 5.99 -4.45
CA ASP A 129 3.62 6.65 -3.55
C ASP A 129 4.26 7.42 -2.37
N THR A 130 5.43 6.97 -1.91
CA THR A 130 6.16 7.59 -0.79
C THR A 130 7.00 8.81 -1.19
N GLU A 131 7.22 9.00 -2.49
CA GLU A 131 7.95 10.12 -3.10
C GLU A 131 7.04 11.00 -3.95
N ASP A 132 5.77 10.63 -4.10
CA ASP A 132 4.77 11.32 -4.90
C ASP A 132 3.95 12.32 -4.06
N ASN A 133 3.92 13.59 -4.50
CA ASN A 133 3.10 14.63 -3.87
C ASN A 133 1.61 14.59 -4.27
N CYS A 134 1.21 13.72 -5.18
CA CYS A 134 -0.19 13.39 -5.49
C CYS A 134 -0.41 11.88 -5.77
N PRO A 135 -0.27 10.97 -4.77
CA PRO A 135 -0.28 9.50 -4.96
C PRO A 135 -1.51 8.83 -5.62
N ALA A 136 -2.53 9.62 -5.97
CA ALA A 136 -3.76 9.16 -6.58
C ALA A 136 -4.09 9.88 -7.91
N ILE A 137 -3.28 10.86 -8.31
CA ILE A 137 -3.48 11.68 -9.51
C ILE A 137 -2.15 11.92 -10.20
N ALA A 138 -1.93 11.17 -11.29
CA ALA A 138 -0.68 11.18 -12.02
C ALA A 138 -0.15 12.59 -12.36
N ASN A 139 1.04 12.91 -11.87
CA ASN A 139 1.75 14.17 -12.06
C ASN A 139 3.28 13.97 -12.04
N ALA A 140 3.80 13.32 -13.07
CA ALA A 140 5.22 13.02 -13.20
C ALA A 140 6.16 14.26 -13.18
N ASP A 141 5.64 15.49 -13.29
CA ASP A 141 6.41 16.72 -13.12
C ASP A 141 6.56 17.19 -11.67
N GLN A 142 5.76 16.61 -10.75
CA GLN A 142 5.77 16.84 -9.30
C GLN A 142 5.75 18.33 -8.95
N LEU A 143 4.99 19.13 -9.73
CA LEU A 143 4.87 20.56 -9.47
C LEU A 143 4.14 20.79 -8.15
N ASP A 144 4.76 21.58 -7.28
CA ASP A 144 4.26 22.00 -5.97
C ASP A 144 4.66 23.48 -5.81
N SER A 145 3.72 24.37 -6.06
CA SER A 145 3.93 25.81 -6.18
C SER A 145 4.11 26.52 -4.85
N ASP A 146 3.56 25.98 -3.76
CA ASP A 146 3.61 26.59 -2.41
C ASP A 146 4.45 25.80 -1.39
N THR A 147 4.99 24.66 -1.79
CA THR A 147 5.95 23.82 -1.07
C THR A 147 5.40 23.14 0.18
N ASP A 148 4.13 22.73 0.15
CA ASP A 148 3.47 22.03 1.26
C ASP A 148 3.50 20.49 1.16
N ASN A 149 4.09 19.95 0.08
CA ASN A 149 4.13 18.53 -0.31
C ASN A 149 2.81 17.95 -0.83
N VAL A 150 1.88 18.80 -1.27
CA VAL A 150 0.73 18.43 -2.08
C VAL A 150 0.96 19.02 -3.48
N GLY A 151 0.90 18.19 -4.51
CA GLY A 151 1.15 18.66 -5.87
C GLY A 151 0.00 19.53 -6.40
N ASP A 152 0.31 20.49 -7.27
CA ASP A 152 -0.64 21.46 -7.85
C ASP A 152 -1.88 20.81 -8.48
N VAL A 153 -1.77 19.57 -8.96
CA VAL A 153 -2.90 18.85 -9.58
C VAL A 153 -3.91 18.30 -8.57
N CYS A 154 -3.50 18.10 -7.32
CA CYS A 154 -4.32 17.58 -6.24
C CYS A 154 -4.45 18.56 -5.05
N ASP A 155 -3.87 19.75 -5.16
CA ASP A 155 -3.92 20.81 -4.18
C ASP A 155 -5.15 21.72 -4.37
N ASN A 156 -6.02 21.77 -3.37
CA ASN A 156 -7.18 22.65 -3.33
C ASN A 156 -6.85 24.11 -2.97
N CYS A 157 -5.57 24.44 -2.72
CA CYS A 157 -5.04 25.77 -2.48
C CYS A 157 -3.63 26.01 -3.09
N THR A 158 -3.45 25.80 -4.40
CA THR A 158 -2.18 25.85 -5.18
C THR A 158 -1.12 26.94 -4.92
N VAL A 159 -1.42 27.99 -4.15
CA VAL A 159 -0.46 29.06 -3.79
C VAL A 159 -0.43 29.36 -2.28
N VAL A 160 -1.08 28.54 -1.44
CA VAL A 160 -1.21 28.69 0.01
C VAL A 160 -1.07 27.35 0.71
N ALA A 161 0.13 27.14 1.27
CA ALA A 161 0.49 25.88 1.91
C ALA A 161 -0.56 25.42 2.93
N ASN A 162 -1.16 24.27 2.69
CA ASN A 162 -2.28 23.74 3.45
C ASN A 162 -2.35 22.21 3.47
N ALA A 163 -1.23 21.50 3.60
CA ALA A 163 -1.05 20.04 3.56
C ALA A 163 -2.15 19.12 4.14
N SER A 164 -2.98 19.62 5.06
CA SER A 164 -4.23 18.95 5.49
C SER A 164 -5.30 18.80 4.39
N GLN A 165 -5.24 19.61 3.33
CA GLN A 165 -6.20 19.68 2.22
C GLN A 165 -7.66 19.79 2.69
N CYS A 166 -7.88 20.43 3.84
CA CYS A 166 -9.20 20.62 4.39
C CYS A 166 -10.08 21.46 3.48
N ASP A 167 -11.20 20.89 3.06
CA ASP A 167 -12.30 21.56 2.37
C ASP A 167 -13.59 21.11 3.09
N THR A 168 -14.08 21.96 3.98
CA THR A 168 -15.18 21.55 4.87
C THR A 168 -16.56 21.71 4.22
N ASN A 169 -16.69 22.65 3.30
CA ASN A 169 -17.93 22.93 2.60
C ASN A 169 -18.09 22.08 1.31
N GLY A 170 -16.98 21.47 0.84
CA GLY A 170 -16.93 20.53 -0.28
C GLY A 170 -17.06 21.21 -1.64
N ASP A 171 -16.72 22.49 -1.75
CA ASP A 171 -16.83 23.25 -2.99
C ASP A 171 -15.59 23.13 -3.90
N GLY A 172 -14.54 22.47 -3.42
CA GLY A 172 -13.28 22.25 -4.11
C GLY A 172 -12.19 23.25 -3.77
N PHE A 173 -12.45 24.22 -2.87
CA PHE A 173 -11.48 25.16 -2.36
C PHE A 173 -11.13 24.83 -0.91
N GLY A 174 -9.84 24.81 -0.60
CA GLY A 174 -9.42 24.51 0.76
C GLY A 174 -9.75 25.69 1.69
N ASN A 175 -10.11 25.38 2.94
CA ASN A 175 -10.34 26.35 4.02
C ASN A 175 -9.21 27.40 4.13
N ALA A 176 -7.97 27.05 3.80
CA ALA A 176 -6.82 27.95 3.85
C ALA A 176 -6.86 29.07 2.80
N CYS A 177 -7.56 28.84 1.68
CA CYS A 177 -7.74 29.79 0.59
C CYS A 177 -9.20 30.13 0.28
N ASP A 178 -10.13 29.59 1.07
CA ASP A 178 -11.54 29.91 1.05
C ASP A 178 -11.98 30.48 2.41
N ALA A 179 -12.03 31.80 2.49
CA ALA A 179 -12.58 32.50 3.65
C ALA A 179 -13.99 33.08 3.38
N ASP A 180 -14.66 32.62 2.31
CA ASP A 180 -16.00 33.05 1.91
C ASP A 180 -17.08 32.17 2.57
N LEU A 181 -17.27 32.39 3.87
CA LEU A 181 -18.09 31.53 4.73
C LEU A 181 -19.60 31.50 4.40
N ASP A 182 -20.08 32.41 3.53
CA ASP A 182 -21.45 32.36 3.02
C ASP A 182 -21.56 32.01 1.52
N ASN A 183 -20.43 31.66 0.88
CA ASN A 183 -20.34 31.20 -0.51
C ASN A 183 -20.94 32.20 -1.51
N ASN A 184 -20.66 33.49 -1.35
CA ASN A 184 -21.15 34.56 -2.24
C ASN A 184 -20.10 35.06 -3.26
N ASN A 185 -18.95 34.40 -3.32
CA ASN A 185 -17.72 34.67 -4.07
C ASN A 185 -16.94 35.92 -3.66
N ILE A 186 -17.15 36.48 -2.46
CA ILE A 186 -16.37 37.63 -1.98
C ILE A 186 -16.19 37.63 -0.47
N VAL A 187 -14.95 37.54 -0.03
CA VAL A 187 -14.58 37.64 1.40
C VAL A 187 -14.77 39.08 1.87
N ASN A 188 -15.69 39.30 2.81
CA ASN A 188 -16.06 40.62 3.27
C ASN A 188 -16.48 40.65 4.76
N SER A 189 -17.13 41.74 5.18
CA SER A 189 -17.55 41.92 6.57
C SER A 189 -18.60 40.90 7.06
N PHE A 190 -19.36 40.30 6.16
CA PHE A 190 -20.33 39.25 6.48
C PHE A 190 -19.59 37.96 6.86
N ASP A 191 -18.56 37.55 6.12
CA ASP A 191 -17.72 36.39 6.44
C ASP A 191 -16.97 36.58 7.75
N LEU A 192 -16.42 37.77 7.96
CA LEU A 192 -15.82 38.12 9.25
C LEU A 192 -16.82 38.03 10.41
N SER A 193 -18.10 38.33 10.18
CA SER A 193 -19.13 38.18 11.21
C SER A 193 -19.44 36.70 11.51
N LEU A 194 -19.50 35.87 10.48
CA LEU A 194 -19.70 34.42 10.61
C LEU A 194 -18.54 33.76 11.36
N LEU A 195 -17.30 34.12 11.04
CA LEU A 195 -16.13 33.63 11.75
C LEU A 195 -16.14 34.03 13.24
N ARG A 196 -16.53 35.28 13.53
CA ARG A 196 -16.63 35.76 14.91
C ARG A 196 -17.73 35.06 15.70
N ASP A 197 -18.84 34.71 15.05
CA ASP A 197 -19.92 33.95 15.67
C ASP A 197 -19.49 32.49 15.95
N ALA A 198 -18.56 31.95 15.14
CA ALA A 198 -17.97 30.63 15.31
C ALA A 198 -16.81 30.58 16.33
N PHE A 199 -16.36 31.71 16.88
CA PHE A 199 -15.16 31.77 17.73
C PHE A 199 -15.28 30.89 18.98
N GLY A 200 -14.29 30.01 19.19
CA GLY A 200 -14.27 29.02 20.27
C GLY A 200 -15.04 27.73 19.97
N SER A 201 -15.64 27.60 18.78
CA SER A 201 -16.14 26.32 18.30
C SER A 201 -14.99 25.32 18.08
N SER A 202 -15.28 24.04 18.26
CA SER A 202 -14.33 22.94 18.14
C SER A 202 -14.72 22.00 17.00
N GLY A 203 -13.72 21.39 16.38
CA GLY A 203 -13.87 20.57 15.18
C GLY A 203 -13.66 21.41 13.92
N VAL A 204 -13.30 20.72 12.85
CA VAL A 204 -13.10 21.35 11.53
C VAL A 204 -14.46 21.76 10.98
N ASN A 205 -14.64 23.06 10.79
CA ASN A 205 -15.78 23.65 10.11
C ASN A 205 -15.23 24.74 9.18
N ASP A 206 -16.11 25.31 8.36
CA ASP A 206 -15.74 26.33 7.38
C ASP A 206 -14.99 27.53 7.99
N ALA A 207 -15.30 27.90 9.24
CA ALA A 207 -14.62 28.99 9.93
C ALA A 207 -13.27 28.59 10.58
N ASP A 208 -12.90 27.32 10.60
CA ASP A 208 -11.58 26.81 11.02
C ASP A 208 -10.64 26.82 9.81
N LEU A 209 -10.21 28.02 9.42
CA LEU A 209 -9.51 28.28 8.16
C LEU A 209 -8.13 27.60 8.07
N ASN A 210 -7.46 27.39 9.20
CA ASN A 210 -6.18 26.67 9.24
C ASN A 210 -6.33 25.19 9.67
N CYS A 211 -7.56 24.74 9.88
CA CYS A 211 -7.89 23.36 10.17
C CYS A 211 -7.21 22.74 11.40
N ASN A 212 -6.93 23.56 12.43
CA ASN A 212 -6.30 23.09 13.66
C ASN A 212 -7.30 22.45 14.66
N GLY A 213 -8.59 22.44 14.31
CA GLY A 213 -9.69 21.89 15.11
C GLY A 213 -10.32 22.86 16.10
N ILE A 214 -9.98 24.15 16.07
CA ILE A 214 -10.59 25.19 16.91
C ILE A 214 -10.56 26.57 16.24
N VAL A 215 -11.74 27.17 16.08
CA VAL A 215 -11.87 28.53 15.56
C VAL A 215 -11.38 29.53 16.60
N ASN A 216 -10.30 30.23 16.31
CA ASN A 216 -9.67 31.16 17.23
C ASN A 216 -9.00 32.35 16.51
N SER A 217 -8.07 33.03 17.20
CA SER A 217 -7.38 34.21 16.67
C SER A 217 -6.47 33.92 15.47
N PHE A 218 -6.04 32.67 15.29
CA PHE A 218 -5.27 32.25 14.11
C PHE A 218 -6.17 32.25 12.87
N ASP A 219 -7.40 31.75 12.95
CA ASP A 219 -8.37 31.81 11.84
C ASP A 219 -8.78 33.25 11.51
N LEU A 220 -8.90 34.10 12.54
CA LEU A 220 -9.10 35.53 12.32
C LEU A 220 -7.93 36.20 11.59
N THR A 221 -6.72 35.65 11.71
CA THR A 221 -5.55 36.14 10.96
C THR A 221 -5.66 35.75 9.49
N GLU A 222 -6.05 34.51 9.19
CA GLU A 222 -6.29 34.04 7.82
C GLU A 222 -7.42 34.83 7.13
N MET A 223 -8.57 34.98 7.80
CA MET A 223 -9.69 35.80 7.33
C MET A 223 -9.28 37.24 7.00
N ARG A 224 -8.35 37.81 7.78
CA ARG A 224 -7.86 39.17 7.51
C ARG A 224 -6.98 39.21 6.26
N ASN A 225 -6.17 38.17 6.03
CA ASN A 225 -5.32 38.07 4.86
C ASN A 225 -6.17 37.94 3.58
N ALA A 226 -7.28 37.21 3.66
CA ALA A 226 -8.22 37.00 2.55
C ALA A 226 -9.23 38.15 2.36
N PHE A 227 -9.25 39.17 3.22
CA PHE A 227 -10.32 40.17 3.18
C PHE A 227 -10.32 40.97 1.87
N GLY A 228 -11.43 40.90 1.12
CA GLY A 228 -11.61 41.55 -0.17
C GLY A 228 -11.04 40.77 -1.36
N THR A 229 -10.57 39.54 -1.15
CA THR A 229 -10.22 38.61 -2.24
C THR A 229 -11.44 37.77 -2.62
N ASN A 230 -11.35 37.10 -3.77
CA ASN A 230 -12.26 36.01 -4.09
C ASN A 230 -11.69 34.73 -3.46
N PRO A 231 -12.54 33.76 -3.06
CA PRO A 231 -12.08 32.46 -2.60
C PRO A 231 -11.43 31.65 -3.73
N GLY A 232 -10.66 30.63 -3.35
CA GLY A 232 -10.15 29.60 -4.24
C GLY A 232 -8.63 29.50 -4.33
N PRO A 233 -8.10 28.56 -5.15
CA PRO A 233 -6.71 28.10 -5.09
C PRO A 233 -5.68 29.15 -5.49
N SER A 234 -6.14 30.30 -6.01
CA SER A 234 -5.31 31.45 -6.35
C SER A 234 -5.73 32.73 -5.62
N ALA A 235 -6.50 32.63 -4.53
CA ALA A 235 -7.03 33.77 -3.76
C ALA A 235 -5.95 34.78 -3.32
N PHE A 236 -4.68 34.36 -3.32
CA PHE A 236 -3.51 35.15 -2.93
C PHE A 236 -2.48 35.35 -4.04
N ALA A 237 -2.78 34.95 -5.28
CA ALA A 237 -1.90 35.23 -6.42
C ALA A 237 -1.88 36.75 -6.73
N PRO A 238 -0.69 37.36 -6.96
CA PRO A 238 -0.53 38.80 -7.19
C PRO A 238 -1.14 39.32 -8.50
#